data_AF-A0A7H1RLU1-F1
#
_entry.id   AF-A0A7H1RLU1-F1
#
_cell.length_a   1.000
_cell.length_b   1.000
_cell.length_c   1.000
_cell.angle_alpha   90.00
_cell.angle_beta   90.00
_cell.angle_gamma   90.00
#
_symmetry.space_group_name_H-M   'P 1'
#
loop_
_entity.id
_entity.type
_entity.pdbx_description
1 polymer ?
#
loop_
_entity_poly.entity_id
_entity_poly.type
_entity_poly.pdbx_seq_one_letter_code
_entity_poly.pdbx_strand_id
1 'polypeptide(L)'
;MRVWREVSLAILLALPGWSFGHSGGLNKEGCHTNRKTGDYHCHRGSRTPPPPASRQGFAPSQLAPQQRATRAFRNCAEARAAGAAPVRRGDPGYGAHLDRDNDGVGCEPYRGRP
;
A
#
# COMPACT_ATOMS: atom_id res chain seq x y z
N MET A 1 39.03 47.31 -37.28
CA MET A 1 37.88 46.42 -37.52
C MET A 1 38.23 45.09 -36.88
N ARG A 2 37.88 44.93 -35.60
CA ARG A 2 36.58 44.43 -35.10
C ARG A 2 36.55 42.91 -35.17
N VAL A 3 36.49 42.32 -33.97
CA VAL A 3 36.03 40.97 -33.60
C VAL A 3 36.79 39.84 -34.32
N TRP A 4 37.56 38.99 -33.66
CA TRP A 4 37.10 37.73 -33.06
C TRP A 4 38.15 37.22 -32.03
N ARG A 5 38.79 38.14 -31.31
CA ARG A 5 39.37 37.84 -29.99
C ARG A 5 38.21 37.96 -29.04
N GLU A 6 37.68 36.85 -28.54
CA GLU A 6 36.79 36.73 -27.38
C GLU A 6 36.29 35.27 -27.37
N VAL A 7 37.19 34.29 -27.21
CA VAL A 7 36.82 32.99 -26.62
C VAL A 7 36.58 33.30 -25.15
N SER A 8 35.42 33.91 -24.91
CA SER A 8 34.99 34.38 -23.62
C SER A 8 34.89 33.21 -22.65
N LEU A 9 35.53 33.42 -21.50
CA LEU A 9 35.00 33.06 -20.19
C LEU A 9 34.66 31.58 -19.95
N ALA A 10 35.56 30.95 -19.20
CA ALA A 10 35.21 30.32 -17.93
C ALA A 10 34.04 29.32 -17.94
N ILE A 11 34.32 28.08 -18.37
CA ILE A 11 33.56 26.91 -17.93
C ILE A 11 33.95 26.64 -16.46
N LEU A 12 33.34 27.41 -15.56
CA LEU A 12 33.36 27.21 -14.12
C LEU A 12 32.35 26.11 -13.75
N LEU A 13 32.86 25.07 -13.08
CA LEU A 13 32.18 24.17 -12.15
C LEU A 13 30.72 23.77 -12.45
N ALA A 14 30.53 22.68 -13.21
CA ALA A 14 29.32 21.88 -13.13
C ALA A 14 29.42 20.89 -11.95
N LEU A 15 29.14 21.36 -10.74
CA LEU A 15 28.89 20.49 -9.59
C LEU A 15 27.47 19.91 -9.72
N PRO A 16 27.27 18.58 -9.59
CA PRO A 16 25.97 17.95 -9.76
C PRO A 16 24.94 18.52 -8.78
N GLY A 17 23.77 18.87 -9.31
CA GLY A 17 22.68 19.53 -8.60
C GLY A 17 22.26 18.75 -7.35
N TRP A 18 22.32 19.44 -6.21
CA TRP A 18 21.80 18.93 -4.95
C TRP A 18 20.28 18.87 -5.06
N SER A 19 19.75 17.67 -5.23
CA SER A 19 18.30 17.43 -5.30
C SER A 19 17.79 17.16 -3.89
N PHE A 20 17.15 18.15 -3.27
CA PHE A 20 16.43 17.96 -2.01
C PHE A 20 15.18 17.12 -2.27
N GLY A 21 15.07 15.99 -1.58
CA GLY A 21 13.88 15.15 -1.65
C GLY A 21 12.66 15.92 -1.14
N HIS A 22 11.66 16.09 -1.99
CA HIS A 22 10.34 16.56 -1.57
C HIS A 22 9.78 15.59 -0.54
N SER A 23 9.45 16.07 0.67
CA SER A 23 8.68 15.28 1.63
C SER A 23 7.36 14.92 0.95
N GLY A 24 7.09 13.61 0.82
CA GLY A 24 5.92 13.08 0.14
C GLY A 24 4.68 13.83 0.61
N GLY A 25 4.07 14.58 -0.31
CA GLY A 25 3.01 15.52 0.00
C GLY A 25 1.88 14.81 0.74
N LEU A 26 1.46 15.42 1.85
CA LEU A 26 0.19 15.07 2.46
C LEU A 26 -0.92 15.31 1.43
N ASN A 27 -1.98 14.51 1.49
CA ASN A 27 -3.15 14.76 0.66
C ASN A 27 -3.88 16.04 1.12
N LYS A 28 -4.97 16.39 0.44
CA LYS A 28 -5.80 17.55 0.78
C LYS A 28 -6.33 17.52 2.23
N GLU A 29 -6.39 16.34 2.84
CA GLU A 29 -6.81 16.14 4.23
C GLU A 29 -5.66 16.21 5.24
N GLY A 30 -4.41 16.34 4.79
CA GLY A 30 -3.24 16.38 5.68
C GLY A 30 -2.74 14.99 6.09
N CYS A 31 -3.00 13.96 5.29
CA CYS A 31 -2.71 12.56 5.57
C CYS A 31 -1.81 11.89 4.52
N HIS A 32 -1.12 10.81 4.89
CA HIS A 32 -0.31 10.01 3.97
C HIS A 32 -0.18 8.55 4.38
N THR A 33 0.16 7.69 3.41
CA THR A 33 0.50 6.28 3.63
C THR A 33 2.02 6.10 3.68
N ASN A 34 2.52 5.51 4.77
CA ASN A 34 3.92 5.13 4.89
C ASN A 34 4.23 3.99 3.91
N ARG A 35 5.17 4.23 3.00
CA ARG A 35 5.56 3.25 1.98
C ARG A 35 6.13 1.95 2.57
N LYS A 36 6.83 2.03 3.71
CA LYS A 36 7.51 0.87 4.33
C LYS A 36 6.52 -0.03 5.06
N THR A 37 5.61 0.56 5.83
CA THR A 37 4.66 -0.19 6.68
C THR A 37 3.28 -0.36 6.05
N GLY A 38 2.92 0.48 5.08
CA GLY A 38 1.57 0.57 4.53
C GLY A 38 0.57 1.32 5.44
N ASP A 39 1.02 1.84 6.59
CA ASP A 39 0.19 2.54 7.57
C ASP A 39 -0.22 3.94 7.08
N TYR A 40 -1.50 4.31 7.22
CA TYR A 40 -2.02 5.62 6.84
C TYR A 40 -2.27 6.49 8.06
N HIS A 41 -1.59 7.65 8.15
CA HIS A 41 -1.75 8.57 9.27
C HIS A 41 -1.77 10.03 8.83
N CYS A 42 -2.37 10.87 9.69
CA CYS A 42 -2.63 12.29 9.45
C CYS A 42 -1.89 13.18 10.44
N HIS A 43 -1.41 14.35 9.99
CA HIS A 43 -0.62 15.27 10.81
C HIS A 43 -1.33 16.57 11.22
N ARG A 44 -2.52 16.88 10.66
CA ARG A 44 -3.31 18.04 11.11
C ARG A 44 -4.25 17.65 12.25
N GLY A 45 -3.96 18.18 13.45
CA GLY A 45 -4.90 18.36 14.55
C GLY A 45 -5.58 17.09 15.07
N SER A 46 -4.94 16.45 16.05
CA SER A 46 -5.54 15.61 17.10
C SER A 46 -7.01 15.23 16.91
N ARG A 47 -7.26 14.21 16.09
CA ARG A 47 -8.25 13.19 16.38
C ARG A 47 -7.56 11.84 16.43
N THR A 48 -6.70 11.69 17.44
CA THR A 48 -6.43 10.37 17.99
C THR A 48 -7.79 9.86 18.50
N PRO A 49 -8.40 8.83 17.90
CA PRO A 49 -9.50 8.16 18.58
C PRO A 49 -8.93 7.64 19.91
N PRO A 50 -9.66 7.73 21.04
CA PRO A 50 -9.21 7.00 22.23
C PRO A 50 -8.97 5.53 21.81
N PRO A 51 -7.93 4.86 22.33
CA PRO A 51 -7.81 3.43 22.11
C PRO A 51 -9.15 2.81 22.53
N PRO A 52 -9.77 1.95 21.70
CA PRO A 52 -10.98 1.29 22.15
C PRO A 52 -10.61 0.57 23.45
N ALA A 53 -11.27 0.94 24.54
CA ALA A 53 -11.25 0.16 25.77
C ALA A 53 -11.92 -1.18 25.44
N SER A 54 -11.16 -2.10 24.84
CA SER A 54 -11.60 -3.44 24.50
C SER A 54 -11.46 -4.32 25.74
N ARG A 55 -12.43 -4.19 26.64
CA ARG A 55 -12.89 -5.34 27.41
C ARG A 55 -14.34 -5.58 27.02
N GLN A 56 -14.60 -6.81 26.60
CA GLN A 56 -15.90 -7.40 26.26
C GLN A 56 -16.36 -7.06 24.81
N GLY A 57 -16.48 -8.00 23.89
CA GLY A 57 -16.41 -9.45 24.02
C GLY A 57 -16.31 -10.12 22.65
N PHE A 58 -16.26 -11.44 22.68
CA PHE A 58 -16.36 -12.32 21.52
C PHE A 58 -17.74 -12.17 20.87
N ALA A 59 -17.93 -11.11 20.09
CA ALA A 59 -18.96 -11.03 19.08
C ALA A 59 -18.28 -11.36 17.74
N PRO A 60 -18.78 -12.32 16.95
CA PRO A 60 -18.19 -12.59 15.65
C PRO A 60 -18.39 -11.34 14.78
N SER A 61 -17.31 -10.62 14.48
CA SER A 61 -17.22 -9.73 13.32
C SER A 61 -17.22 -10.57 12.04
N GLN A 62 -18.30 -11.31 11.79
CA GLN A 62 -18.53 -12.09 10.58
C GLN A 62 -19.56 -11.40 9.68
N LEU A 63 -19.35 -10.11 9.43
CA LEU A 63 -19.99 -9.39 8.33
C LEU A 63 -18.94 -8.81 7.38
N ALA A 64 -17.78 -9.47 7.30
CA ALA A 64 -16.87 -9.34 6.17
C ALA A 64 -17.45 -10.11 4.97
N PRO A 65 -17.07 -9.77 3.72
CA PRO A 65 -17.62 -10.34 2.47
C PRO A 65 -17.58 -11.87 2.33
N GLN A 66 -16.95 -12.58 3.28
CA GLN A 66 -16.93 -14.04 3.37
C GLN A 66 -18.34 -14.64 3.19
N GLN A 67 -19.39 -14.04 3.75
CA GLN A 67 -20.74 -14.61 3.62
C GLN A 67 -21.35 -14.55 2.20
N ARG A 68 -20.76 -13.83 1.24
CA ARG A 68 -21.34 -13.67 -0.11
C ARG A 68 -20.79 -14.62 -1.16
N ALA A 69 -19.61 -15.21 -0.96
CA ALA A 69 -19.01 -16.10 -1.94
C ALA A 69 -19.45 -17.57 -1.72
N THR A 70 -20.64 -17.93 -2.22
CA THR A 70 -21.07 -19.34 -2.28
C THR A 70 -20.26 -20.18 -3.28
N ARG A 71 -19.52 -19.54 -4.17
CA ARG A 71 -18.60 -20.17 -5.12
C ARG A 71 -17.18 -19.63 -4.92
N ALA A 72 -16.20 -20.47 -5.20
CA ALA A 72 -14.81 -20.06 -5.30
C ALA A 72 -14.64 -18.86 -6.24
N PHE A 73 -13.85 -17.86 -5.82
CA PHE A 73 -13.48 -16.73 -6.68
C PHE A 73 -12.78 -17.24 -7.94
N ARG A 74 -12.98 -16.59 -9.09
CA ARG A 74 -12.34 -17.01 -10.34
C ARG A 74 -10.82 -16.83 -10.27
N ASN A 75 -10.37 -15.78 -9.59
CA ASN A 75 -8.97 -15.46 -9.42
C ASN A 75 -8.74 -14.52 -8.22
N CYS A 76 -7.47 -14.28 -7.90
CA CYS A 76 -7.10 -13.43 -6.78
C CYS A 76 -7.33 -11.93 -6.99
N ALA A 77 -7.50 -11.46 -8.22
CA ALA A 77 -7.89 -10.07 -8.46
C ALA A 77 -9.34 -9.85 -8.01
N GLU A 78 -10.23 -10.79 -8.32
CA GLU A 78 -11.63 -10.78 -7.86
C GLU A 78 -11.70 -10.85 -6.33
N ALA A 79 -10.97 -11.78 -5.70
CA ALA A 79 -10.94 -11.90 -4.23
C ALA A 79 -10.44 -10.61 -3.55
N ARG A 80 -9.42 -9.94 -4.10
CA ARG A 80 -8.91 -8.66 -3.59
C ARG A 80 -9.89 -7.50 -3.84
N ALA A 81 -10.49 -7.42 -5.02
CA ALA A 81 -11.49 -6.41 -5.34
C ALA A 81 -12.74 -6.55 -4.44
N ALA A 82 -13.08 -7.77 -4.06
CA ALA A 82 -14.14 -8.07 -3.11
C ALA A 82 -13.73 -7.84 -1.64
N GLY A 83 -12.47 -7.47 -1.36
CA GLY A 83 -11.97 -7.32 0.02
C GLY A 83 -11.91 -8.63 0.80
N ALA A 84 -11.91 -9.78 0.11
CA ALA A 84 -11.93 -11.11 0.71
C ALA A 84 -10.53 -11.76 0.80
N ALA A 85 -9.52 -11.18 0.16
CA ALA A 85 -8.15 -11.70 0.22
C ALA A 85 -7.41 -11.26 1.51
N PRO A 86 -6.57 -12.13 2.11
CA PRO A 86 -6.30 -13.53 1.74
C PRO A 86 -7.48 -14.47 2.04
N VAL A 87 -7.70 -15.47 1.19
CA VAL A 87 -8.81 -16.43 1.29
C VAL A 87 -8.27 -17.76 1.81
N ARG A 88 -8.74 -18.26 2.97
CA ARG A 88 -8.17 -19.46 3.60
C ARG A 88 -8.94 -20.72 3.21
N ARG A 89 -8.28 -21.87 3.31
CA ARG A 89 -8.93 -23.17 3.14
C ARG A 89 -10.10 -23.31 4.13
N GLY A 90 -11.27 -23.64 3.61
CA GLY A 90 -12.52 -23.70 4.37
C GLY A 90 -13.34 -22.41 4.34
N ASP A 91 -12.76 -21.30 3.89
CA ASP A 91 -13.53 -20.08 3.70
C ASP A 91 -14.45 -20.18 2.47
N PRO A 92 -15.66 -19.61 2.54
CA PRO A 92 -16.47 -19.34 1.36
C PRO A 92 -15.68 -18.49 0.36
N GLY A 93 -15.60 -18.96 -0.88
CA GLY A 93 -14.79 -18.33 -1.92
C GLY A 93 -13.40 -18.94 -2.11
N TYR A 94 -12.95 -19.86 -1.24
CA TYR A 94 -11.70 -20.60 -1.45
C TYR A 94 -11.82 -21.56 -2.64
N GLY A 95 -10.76 -21.62 -3.44
CA GLY A 95 -10.51 -22.69 -4.38
C GLY A 95 -9.01 -22.95 -4.44
N ALA A 96 -8.60 -24.21 -4.61
CA ALA A 96 -7.19 -24.59 -4.63
C ALA A 96 -6.37 -23.82 -5.70
N HIS A 97 -7.04 -23.36 -6.78
CA HIS A 97 -6.41 -22.52 -7.81
C HIS A 97 -6.00 -21.11 -7.33
N LEU A 98 -6.48 -20.68 -6.17
CA LEU A 98 -6.11 -19.41 -5.54
C LEU A 98 -4.86 -19.52 -4.66
N ASP A 99 -4.50 -20.74 -4.29
CA ASP A 99 -3.46 -21.13 -3.33
C ASP A 99 -2.32 -21.81 -4.09
N ARG A 100 -1.43 -20.98 -4.66
CA ARG A 100 -0.43 -21.44 -5.63
C ARG A 100 0.56 -22.44 -5.03
N ASP A 101 0.91 -22.27 -3.75
CA ASP A 101 1.84 -23.12 -3.01
C ASP A 101 1.15 -24.14 -2.11
N ASN A 102 -0.19 -24.16 -2.09
CA ASN A 102 -1.02 -25.15 -1.42
C ASN A 102 -0.87 -25.18 0.11
N ASP A 103 -0.48 -24.05 0.71
CA ASP A 103 -0.28 -23.95 2.16
C ASP A 103 -1.57 -23.68 2.94
N GLY A 104 -2.69 -23.51 2.23
CA GLY A 104 -4.00 -23.23 2.79
C GLY A 104 -4.37 -21.74 2.78
N VAL A 105 -3.53 -20.86 2.24
CA VAL A 105 -3.76 -19.41 2.15
C VAL A 105 -3.73 -18.96 0.69
N GLY A 106 -4.92 -18.79 0.11
CA GLY A 106 -5.07 -18.25 -1.23
C GLY A 106 -4.92 -16.73 -1.30
N CYS A 107 -4.41 -16.25 -2.43
CA CYS A 107 -4.36 -14.82 -2.78
C CYS A 107 -3.53 -13.94 -1.85
N GLU A 108 -2.48 -14.51 -1.25
CA GLU A 108 -1.51 -13.77 -0.46
C GLU A 108 -0.98 -12.53 -1.21
N PRO A 109 -0.71 -11.43 -0.49
CA PRO A 109 -0.01 -10.30 -1.05
C PRO A 109 1.41 -10.73 -1.43
N TYR A 110 1.78 -10.58 -2.71
CA TYR A 110 3.10 -10.92 -3.29
C TYR A 110 4.29 -10.12 -2.72
N ARG A 111 4.39 -9.89 -1.41
CA ARG A 111 5.58 -9.36 -0.76
C ARG A 111 6.35 -10.49 -0.10
N GLY A 112 7.10 -11.23 -0.92
CA GLY A 112 8.21 -12.06 -0.46
C GLY A 112 7.84 -13.44 0.07
N ARG A 113 7.75 -14.42 -0.83
CA ARG A 113 8.40 -15.70 -0.56
C ARG A 113 9.82 -15.59 -1.15
N PRO A 114 10.85 -16.12 -0.45
CA PRO A 114 12.25 -15.67 -0.56
C PRO A 114 12.78 -15.56 -1.98
#